data_AF-A0A4Q9M9M3-F1
#
_entry.id   AF-A0A4Q9M9M3-F1
#
_cell.length_a   1.000
_cell.length_b   1.000
_cell.length_c   1.000
_cell.angle_alpha   90.00
_cell.angle_beta   90.00
_cell.angle_gamma   90.00
#
_symmetry.space_group_name_H-M   'P 1'
#
loop_
_entity.id
_entity.type
_entity.pdbx_description
1 polymer ?
#
loop_
_entity_poly.entity_id
_entity_poly.type
_entity_poly.pdbx_seq_one_letter_code
_entity_poly.pdbx_strand_id
1 'polypeptide(L)'
;MPAKKRKISDFSAADSWLMLDALEQFTGKLDPEDTESLEVMQLAQSLTAKISHISHTALSSVTAQDLREMKVYALWLDFKSDGKEKACERGAVEVEDNFLTLEATKQLIKVVFGHVSRSTEAGCRILTDIILLRLATVLSNDVERMYILTEYPIRSVKLHEKRSFGGIVDYILAKYPTKSHTRILRTPMDALDDATFRKLGSVNIFEAKTFQQLENGVPQCILAMASWCRQSGGEEVMRGAATTGEHWIFFAYKRGEQASYYARTEVYQINDDLSNLDWILGVIIDWVENTGVYDPFEYFQITD
;
A
#
# COMPACT_ATOMS: atom_id res chain seq x y z
N MET A 1 -19.83 35.21 27.43
CA MET A 1 -19.52 34.00 28.21
C MET A 1 -18.22 33.42 27.68
N PRO A 2 -17.18 33.19 28.50
CA PRO A 2 -15.96 32.55 28.03
C PRO A 2 -16.26 31.10 27.63
N ALA A 3 -15.74 30.66 26.48
CA ALA A 3 -15.89 29.29 26.01
C ALA A 3 -15.33 28.32 27.07
N LYS A 4 -16.16 27.35 27.48
CA LYS A 4 -15.79 26.33 28.47
C LYS A 4 -14.66 25.49 27.87
N LYS A 5 -13.49 25.46 28.53
CA LYS A 5 -12.39 24.56 28.13
C LYS A 5 -12.92 23.12 28.14
N ARG A 6 -13.03 22.50 26.96
CA ARG A 6 -13.42 21.10 26.81
C ARG A 6 -12.24 20.21 27.25
N LYS A 7 -12.52 19.20 28.05
CA LYS A 7 -11.55 18.16 28.40
C LYS A 7 -11.47 17.16 27.25
N ILE A 8 -10.34 16.43 27.15
CA ILE A 8 -10.17 15.38 26.12
C ILE A 8 -11.26 14.30 26.24
N SER A 9 -11.75 14.04 27.45
CA SER A 9 -12.90 13.17 27.74
C SER A 9 -14.23 13.63 27.14
N ASP A 10 -14.32 14.88 26.69
CA ASP A 10 -15.55 15.49 26.16
C ASP A 10 -15.62 15.44 24.62
N PHE A 11 -14.61 14.83 23.98
CA PHE A 11 -14.57 14.60 22.54
C PHE A 11 -15.36 13.34 22.18
N SER A 12 -16.12 13.40 21.08
CA SER A 12 -16.73 12.20 20.51
C SER A 12 -15.65 11.30 19.89
N ALA A 13 -15.96 10.03 19.66
CA ALA A 13 -15.04 9.13 18.96
C ALA A 13 -14.60 9.66 17.57
N ALA A 14 -15.48 10.39 16.89
CA ALA A 14 -15.18 11.05 15.61
C ALA A 14 -14.24 12.26 15.78
N ASP A 15 -14.41 13.06 16.83
CA ASP A 15 -13.52 14.18 17.15
C ASP A 15 -12.12 13.69 17.53
N SER A 16 -12.04 12.65 18.38
CA SER A 16 -10.77 12.01 18.74
C SER A 16 -10.06 11.45 17.51
N TRP A 17 -10.80 10.90 16.54
CA TRP A 17 -10.24 10.40 15.29
C TRP A 17 -9.65 11.53 14.42
N LEU A 18 -10.39 12.63 14.20
CA LEU A 18 -9.87 13.78 13.44
C LEU A 18 -8.59 14.35 14.06
N MET A 19 -8.51 14.36 15.39
CA MET A 19 -7.31 14.81 16.10
C MET A 19 -6.14 13.84 15.95
N LEU A 20 -6.40 12.53 15.98
CA LEU A 20 -5.36 11.51 15.79
C LEU A 20 -4.81 11.53 14.35
N ASP A 21 -5.68 11.64 13.35
CA ASP A 21 -5.31 11.77 11.93
C ASP A 21 -4.48 13.03 11.68
N ALA A 22 -4.91 14.17 12.22
CA ALA A 22 -4.14 15.41 12.13
C ALA A 22 -2.76 15.32 12.79
N LEU A 23 -2.65 14.61 13.92
CA LEU A 23 -1.38 14.38 14.59
C LEU A 23 -0.47 13.45 13.77
N GLU A 24 -1.02 12.40 13.18
CA GLU A 24 -0.27 11.48 12.33
C GLU A 24 0.29 12.19 11.10
N GLN A 25 -0.56 12.92 10.36
CA GLN A 25 -0.15 13.73 9.21
C GLN A 25 0.90 14.79 9.57
N PHE A 26 0.79 15.38 10.76
CA PHE A 26 1.78 16.33 11.24
C PHE A 26 3.12 15.62 11.54
N THR A 27 3.10 14.48 12.24
CA THR A 27 4.33 13.72 12.56
C THR A 27 5.00 13.11 11.34
N GLY A 28 4.24 12.70 10.32
CA GLY A 28 4.79 12.15 9.09
C GLY A 28 5.59 13.15 8.25
N LYS A 29 5.42 14.46 8.52
CA LYS A 29 6.16 15.54 7.86
C LYS A 29 7.44 15.95 8.59
N LEU A 30 7.72 15.36 9.75
CA LEU A 30 8.89 15.67 10.56
C LEU A 30 10.07 14.78 10.15
N ASP A 31 11.27 15.33 10.25
CA ASP A 31 12.50 14.61 9.93
C ASP A 31 12.96 13.81 11.16
N PRO A 32 13.01 12.46 11.11
CA PRO A 32 13.41 11.65 12.25
C PRO A 32 14.90 11.80 12.63
N GLU A 33 15.73 12.41 11.78
CA GLU A 33 17.14 12.68 12.06
C GLU A 33 17.37 14.06 12.70
N ASP A 34 16.35 14.92 12.70
CA ASP A 34 16.38 16.23 13.33
C ASP A 34 15.96 16.16 14.82
N THR A 35 16.72 16.83 15.68
CA THR A 35 16.53 16.76 17.14
C THR A 35 15.27 17.48 17.59
N GLU A 36 14.92 18.61 16.97
CA GLU A 36 13.68 19.33 17.28
C GLU A 36 12.45 18.53 16.82
N SER A 37 12.53 17.95 15.62
CA SER A 37 11.53 17.03 15.08
C SER A 37 11.30 15.81 15.98
N LEU A 38 12.36 15.20 16.54
CA LEU A 38 12.25 14.09 17.49
C LEU A 38 11.48 14.46 18.77
N GLU A 39 11.73 15.65 19.34
CA GLU A 39 10.99 16.12 20.53
C GLU A 39 9.50 16.32 20.22
N VAL A 40 9.20 16.87 19.04
CA VAL A 40 7.82 17.08 18.59
C VAL A 40 7.13 15.74 18.31
N MET A 41 7.82 14.76 17.73
CA MET A 41 7.31 13.40 17.53
C MET A 41 6.98 12.70 18.85
N GLN A 42 7.83 12.84 19.87
CA GLN A 42 7.58 12.30 21.21
C GLN A 42 6.37 12.96 21.88
N LEU A 43 6.22 14.28 21.73
CA LEU A 43 5.08 15.01 22.26
C LEU A 43 3.78 14.60 21.57
N ALA A 44 3.80 14.44 20.25
CA ALA A 44 2.68 13.96 19.47
C ALA A 44 2.27 12.55 19.87
N GLN A 45 3.23 11.64 20.08
CA GLN A 45 2.95 10.30 20.62
C GLN A 45 2.31 10.35 22.02
N SER A 46 2.80 11.22 22.91
CA SER A 46 2.21 11.43 24.24
C SER A 46 0.77 11.94 24.16
N LEU A 47 0.49 12.83 23.21
CA LEU A 47 -0.85 13.38 22.98
C LEU A 47 -1.79 12.33 22.37
N THR A 48 -1.31 11.54 21.41
CA THR A 48 -2.01 10.39 20.85
C THR A 48 -2.39 9.37 21.92
N ALA A 49 -1.46 9.05 22.84
CA ALA A 49 -1.73 8.16 23.97
C ALA A 49 -2.79 8.71 24.94
N LYS A 50 -2.92 10.05 25.07
CA LYS A 50 -3.93 10.69 25.92
C LYS A 50 -5.31 10.81 25.28
N ILE A 51 -5.35 10.95 23.95
CA ILE A 51 -6.59 11.05 23.17
C ILE A 51 -7.22 9.66 22.98
N SER A 52 -6.39 8.62 22.95
CA SER A 52 -6.84 7.27 22.64
C SER A 52 -7.20 6.48 23.91
N HIS A 53 -8.49 6.14 24.09
CA HIS A 53 -8.96 5.20 25.14
C HIS A 53 -8.56 3.73 24.85
N ILE A 54 -7.97 3.49 23.67
CA ILE A 54 -7.43 2.23 23.15
C ILE A 54 -6.03 2.61 22.68
N SER A 55 -4.96 1.92 23.07
CA SER A 55 -3.61 2.31 22.63
C SER A 55 -3.55 2.21 21.10
N HIS A 56 -3.49 3.36 20.42
CA HIS A 56 -3.25 3.40 18.99
C HIS A 56 -1.77 3.09 18.74
N THR A 57 -1.51 2.05 17.95
CA THR A 57 -0.17 1.74 17.48
C THR A 57 -0.05 2.29 16.06
N ALA A 58 0.80 3.30 15.89
CA ALA A 58 1.13 3.81 14.56
C ALA A 58 1.74 2.68 13.72
N LEU A 59 1.33 2.55 12.45
CA LEU A 59 1.84 1.48 11.57
C LEU A 59 3.37 1.49 11.47
N SER A 60 3.99 2.68 11.55
CA SER A 60 5.44 2.88 11.55
C SER A 60 6.20 2.25 12.72
N SER A 61 5.51 1.82 13.78
CA SER A 61 6.11 1.13 14.95
C SER A 61 5.80 -0.37 15.00
N VAL A 62 5.12 -0.90 13.98
CA VAL A 62 4.74 -2.32 13.91
C VAL A 62 5.96 -3.19 13.60
N THR A 63 6.05 -4.30 14.32
CA THR A 63 7.11 -5.30 14.22
C THR A 63 6.56 -6.69 13.91
N ALA A 64 7.46 -7.63 13.60
CA ALA A 64 7.09 -9.04 13.44
C ALA A 64 6.48 -9.65 14.73
N GLN A 65 6.81 -9.11 15.92
CA GLN A 65 6.23 -9.56 17.17
C GLN A 65 4.75 -9.18 17.26
N ASP A 66 4.38 -8.01 16.77
CA ASP A 66 2.97 -7.58 16.70
C ASP A 66 2.17 -8.54 15.81
N LEU A 67 2.70 -8.95 14.64
CA LEU A 67 2.04 -9.95 13.80
C LEU A 67 1.79 -11.27 14.54
N ARG A 68 2.74 -11.75 15.34
CA ARG A 68 2.56 -12.97 16.14
C ARG A 68 1.49 -12.81 17.21
N GLU A 69 1.46 -11.68 17.91
CA GLU A 69 0.41 -11.34 18.88
C GLU A 69 -0.97 -11.32 18.22
N MET A 70 -1.01 -10.89 16.95
CA MET A 70 -2.19 -10.88 16.09
C MET A 70 -2.53 -12.23 15.45
N LYS A 71 -1.75 -13.29 15.71
CA LYS A 71 -1.85 -14.61 15.05
C LYS A 71 -1.83 -14.52 13.53
N VAL A 72 -0.97 -13.66 13.00
CA VAL A 72 -0.69 -13.51 11.57
C VAL A 72 0.62 -14.23 11.26
N TYR A 73 0.57 -15.27 10.43
CA TYR A 73 1.71 -16.12 10.10
C TYR A 73 2.21 -15.88 8.68
N ALA A 74 3.52 -16.00 8.49
CA ALA A 74 4.19 -15.79 7.21
C ALA A 74 4.28 -17.10 6.41
N LEU A 75 4.16 -16.98 5.09
CA LEU A 75 4.42 -17.98 4.07
C LEU A 75 5.26 -17.34 2.96
N TRP A 76 5.85 -18.16 2.11
CA TRP A 76 6.65 -17.71 0.97
C TRP A 76 5.91 -17.87 -0.36
N LEU A 77 6.23 -16.99 -1.31
CA LEU A 77 5.80 -17.02 -2.69
C LEU A 77 7.02 -17.27 -3.57
N ASP A 78 7.13 -18.50 -4.07
CA ASP A 78 8.16 -18.87 -5.04
C ASP A 78 7.58 -18.88 -6.45
N PHE A 79 8.38 -18.50 -7.45
CA PHE A 79 7.95 -18.64 -8.83
C PHE A 79 7.66 -20.11 -9.15
N LYS A 80 6.54 -20.34 -9.83
CA LYS A 80 6.32 -21.60 -10.57
C LYS A 80 7.38 -21.74 -11.65
N SER A 81 7.60 -22.96 -12.14
CA SER A 81 8.62 -23.26 -13.16
C SER A 81 8.53 -22.39 -14.42
N ASP A 82 7.31 -22.02 -14.83
CA ASP A 82 7.01 -21.16 -15.99
C ASP A 82 6.48 -19.77 -15.58
N GLY A 83 6.40 -19.48 -14.28
CA GLY A 83 5.74 -18.29 -13.75
C GLY A 83 6.43 -16.99 -14.18
N LYS A 84 7.75 -16.97 -14.17
CA LYS A 84 8.53 -15.78 -14.55
C LYS A 84 8.42 -15.46 -16.05
N GLU A 85 8.43 -16.48 -16.90
CA GLU A 85 8.26 -16.33 -18.35
C GLU A 85 6.87 -15.78 -18.68
N LYS A 86 5.81 -16.37 -18.11
CA LYS A 86 4.43 -15.87 -18.25
C LYS A 86 4.26 -14.44 -17.75
N ALA A 87 4.90 -14.09 -16.64
CA ALA A 87 4.89 -12.73 -16.12
C ALA A 87 5.60 -11.77 -17.08
N CYS A 88 6.75 -12.13 -17.67
CA CYS A 88 7.41 -11.34 -18.71
C CYS A 88 6.46 -11.09 -19.90
N GLU A 89 5.84 -12.15 -20.43
CA GLU A 89 4.90 -12.05 -21.55
C GLU A 89 3.73 -11.12 -21.22
N ARG A 90 3.15 -11.26 -20.02
CA ARG A 90 2.03 -10.44 -19.58
C ARG A 90 2.41 -8.97 -19.43
N GLY A 91 3.56 -8.67 -18.83
CA GLY A 91 4.01 -7.29 -18.63
C GLY A 91 4.50 -6.61 -19.91
N ALA A 92 4.84 -7.39 -20.94
CA ALA A 92 5.19 -6.89 -22.26
C ALA A 92 3.99 -6.58 -23.17
N VAL A 93 2.76 -6.85 -22.73
CA VAL A 93 1.56 -6.57 -23.52
C VAL A 93 1.46 -5.08 -23.85
N GLU A 94 1.19 -4.79 -25.12
CA GLU A 94 0.91 -3.44 -25.62
C GLU A 94 -0.57 -3.24 -25.90
N VAL A 95 -0.99 -1.99 -25.80
CA VAL A 95 -2.32 -1.54 -26.20
C VAL A 95 -2.15 -0.64 -27.42
N GLU A 96 -3.00 -0.84 -28.43
CA GLU A 96 -3.00 -0.04 -29.65
C GLU A 96 -3.17 1.46 -29.32
N ASP A 97 -2.47 2.33 -30.06
CA ASP A 97 -2.45 3.78 -29.87
C ASP A 97 -2.01 4.28 -28.47
N ASN A 98 -1.41 3.42 -27.65
CA ASN A 98 -0.88 3.84 -26.35
C ASN A 98 0.47 4.58 -26.51
N PHE A 99 0.55 5.79 -25.98
CA PHE A 99 1.76 6.61 -26.02
C PHE A 99 2.83 6.13 -25.03
N LEU A 100 2.44 5.49 -23.93
CA LEU A 100 3.35 4.98 -22.91
C LEU A 100 3.57 3.49 -23.14
N THR A 101 4.30 3.15 -24.22
CA THR A 101 4.71 1.78 -24.53
C THR A 101 5.70 1.23 -23.51
N LEU A 102 5.96 -0.09 -23.52
CA LEU A 102 7.01 -0.70 -22.70
C LEU A 102 8.38 -0.09 -23.01
N GLU A 103 8.70 0.11 -24.28
CA GLU A 103 9.97 0.73 -24.67
C GLU A 103 10.05 2.18 -24.19
N ALA A 104 8.97 2.98 -24.36
CA ALA A 104 8.94 4.35 -23.84
C ALA A 104 9.10 4.38 -22.31
N THR A 105 8.49 3.42 -21.61
CA THR A 105 8.62 3.25 -20.14
C THR A 105 10.08 2.94 -19.76
N LYS A 106 10.73 2.02 -20.46
CA LYS A 106 12.16 1.69 -20.27
C LYS A 106 13.05 2.92 -20.49
N GLN A 107 12.78 3.72 -21.52
CA GLN A 107 13.54 4.94 -21.78
C GLN A 107 13.33 5.99 -20.69
N LEU A 108 12.10 6.18 -20.18
CA LEU A 108 11.84 7.09 -19.06
C LEU A 108 12.57 6.64 -17.79
N ILE A 109 12.54 5.35 -17.47
CA ILE A 109 13.27 4.81 -16.32
C ILE A 109 14.78 5.02 -16.48
N LYS A 110 15.35 4.81 -17.68
CA LYS A 110 16.77 5.09 -17.95
C LYS A 110 17.13 6.57 -17.74
N VAL A 111 16.24 7.49 -18.12
CA VAL A 111 16.43 8.93 -17.85
C VAL A 111 16.46 9.17 -16.34
N VAL A 112 15.55 8.56 -15.58
CA VAL A 112 15.55 8.67 -14.11
C VAL A 112 16.85 8.09 -13.53
N PHE A 113 17.29 6.93 -14.00
CA PHE A 113 18.55 6.30 -13.57
C PHE A 113 19.78 7.18 -13.83
N GLY A 114 19.77 7.98 -14.89
CA GLY A 114 20.86 8.90 -15.23
C GLY A 114 20.82 10.25 -14.51
N HIS A 115 19.68 10.66 -13.94
CA HIS A 115 19.47 12.07 -13.54
C HIS A 115 18.85 12.29 -12.16
N VAL A 116 18.29 11.27 -11.52
CA VAL A 116 17.56 11.40 -10.26
C VAL A 116 18.26 10.60 -9.15
N SER A 117 18.34 11.17 -7.95
CA SER A 117 18.84 10.43 -6.79
C SER A 117 17.82 9.39 -6.32
N ARG A 118 18.15 8.12 -6.53
CA ARG A 118 17.32 6.95 -6.20
C ARG A 118 17.41 6.53 -4.73
N SER A 119 18.18 7.28 -3.93
CA SER A 119 18.29 7.10 -2.48
C SER A 119 17.40 8.06 -1.68
N THR A 120 16.50 8.77 -2.36
CA THR A 120 15.57 9.73 -1.76
C THR A 120 14.14 9.27 -2.01
N GLU A 121 13.24 9.56 -1.08
CA GLU A 121 11.82 9.23 -1.20
C GLU A 121 11.22 9.77 -2.51
N ALA A 122 11.49 11.04 -2.83
CA ALA A 122 11.02 11.66 -4.08
C ALA A 122 11.57 10.94 -5.33
N GLY A 123 12.81 10.45 -5.28
CA GLY A 123 13.39 9.69 -6.39
C GLY A 123 12.75 8.31 -6.57
N CYS A 124 12.55 7.58 -5.48
CA CYS A 124 11.81 6.31 -5.47
C CYS A 124 10.40 6.47 -6.03
N ARG A 125 9.71 7.55 -5.61
CA ARG A 125 8.35 7.90 -6.04
C ARG A 125 8.25 8.10 -7.54
N ILE A 126 9.19 8.81 -8.17
CA ILE A 126 9.20 9.02 -9.63
C ILE A 126 9.23 7.69 -10.40
N LEU A 127 10.03 6.71 -9.95
CA LEU A 127 10.10 5.40 -10.60
C LEU A 127 8.79 4.63 -10.45
N THR A 128 8.25 4.61 -9.24
CA THR A 128 6.95 4.00 -8.96
C THR A 128 5.86 4.63 -9.83
N ASP A 129 5.78 5.96 -9.90
CA ASP A 129 4.81 6.68 -10.72
C ASP A 129 4.89 6.31 -12.20
N ILE A 130 6.09 6.22 -12.78
CA ILE A 130 6.27 5.80 -14.18
C ILE A 130 5.71 4.39 -14.41
N ILE A 131 6.02 3.45 -13.51
CA ILE A 131 5.54 2.07 -13.56
C ILE A 131 4.01 2.03 -13.44
N LEU A 132 3.44 2.74 -12.47
CA LEU A 132 1.99 2.75 -12.24
C LEU A 132 1.23 3.43 -13.37
N LEU A 133 1.75 4.51 -13.95
CA LEU A 133 1.15 5.16 -15.12
C LEU A 133 1.15 4.24 -16.33
N ARG A 134 2.24 3.49 -16.57
CA ARG A 134 2.27 2.46 -17.62
C ARG A 134 1.16 1.44 -17.41
N LEU A 135 1.03 0.90 -16.21
CA LEU A 135 -0.04 -0.04 -15.87
C LEU A 135 -1.43 0.56 -16.10
N ALA A 136 -1.64 1.82 -15.71
CA ALA A 136 -2.92 2.49 -15.91
C ALA A 136 -3.29 2.63 -17.38
N THR A 137 -2.31 2.88 -18.26
CA THR A 137 -2.54 2.93 -19.71
C THR A 137 -2.82 1.56 -20.33
N VAL A 138 -2.23 0.49 -19.80
CA VAL A 138 -2.42 -0.89 -20.30
C VAL A 138 -3.75 -1.49 -19.82
N LEU A 139 -4.14 -1.23 -18.57
CA LEU A 139 -5.29 -1.86 -17.93
C LEU A 139 -6.60 -1.07 -18.05
N SER A 140 -6.55 0.12 -18.66
CA SER A 140 -7.74 0.93 -18.92
C SER A 140 -8.30 0.69 -20.32
N ASN A 141 -9.62 0.64 -20.42
CA ASN A 141 -10.38 0.59 -21.66
C ASN A 141 -11.67 1.44 -21.53
N ASP A 142 -12.58 1.30 -22.49
CA ASP A 142 -13.83 2.09 -22.51
C ASP A 142 -14.79 1.70 -21.37
N VAL A 143 -14.73 0.47 -20.88
CA VAL A 143 -15.63 -0.07 -19.86
C VAL A 143 -15.09 0.16 -18.44
N GLU A 144 -13.80 -0.10 -18.24
CA GLU A 144 -13.13 -0.02 -16.95
C GLU A 144 -11.82 0.73 -17.06
N ARG A 145 -11.47 1.46 -16.00
CA ARG A 145 -10.18 2.15 -15.89
C ARG A 145 -9.46 1.73 -14.63
N MET A 146 -8.15 1.66 -14.74
CA MET A 146 -7.29 1.59 -13.57
C MET A 146 -7.08 3.00 -13.01
N TYR A 147 -7.39 3.16 -11.74
CA TYR A 147 -7.20 4.38 -10.97
C TYR A 147 -6.02 4.20 -10.03
N ILE A 148 -5.21 5.25 -9.91
CA ILE A 148 -4.10 5.36 -8.97
C ILE A 148 -4.51 6.44 -7.97
N LEU A 149 -4.67 6.07 -6.71
CA LEU A 149 -5.01 6.99 -5.64
C LEU A 149 -3.82 7.07 -4.69
N THR A 150 -3.20 8.24 -4.60
CA THR A 150 -2.00 8.46 -3.81
C THR A 150 -2.35 8.92 -2.39
N GLU A 151 -1.50 8.57 -1.42
CA GLU A 151 -1.57 9.05 -0.03
C GLU A 151 -2.96 8.82 0.60
N TYR A 152 -3.49 7.60 0.45
CA TYR A 152 -4.83 7.29 0.89
C TYR A 152 -4.87 6.91 2.38
N PRO A 153 -5.68 7.59 3.21
CA PRO A 153 -5.76 7.29 4.63
C PRO A 153 -6.61 6.03 4.90
N ILE A 154 -6.02 5.06 5.62
CA ILE A 154 -6.73 3.93 6.23
C ILE A 154 -7.27 4.37 7.59
N ARG A 155 -8.58 4.18 7.81
CA ARG A 155 -9.19 4.50 9.10
C ARG A 155 -8.65 3.57 10.18
N SER A 156 -8.45 4.11 11.38
CA SER A 156 -8.04 3.30 12.52
C SER A 156 -9.10 2.24 12.82
N VAL A 157 -8.73 0.96 12.69
CA VAL A 157 -9.61 -0.17 13.00
C VAL A 157 -9.05 -0.98 14.16
N LYS A 158 -9.97 -1.47 14.99
CA LYS A 158 -9.65 -2.38 16.09
C LYS A 158 -9.44 -3.78 15.51
N LEU A 159 -8.17 -4.18 15.37
CA LEU A 159 -7.81 -5.55 15.01
C LEU A 159 -7.62 -6.44 16.26
N HIS A 160 -7.25 -5.84 17.40
CA HIS A 160 -6.99 -6.54 18.66
C HIS A 160 -7.79 -5.94 19.81
N GLU A 161 -8.03 -6.70 20.88
CA GLU A 161 -8.82 -6.25 22.04
C GLU A 161 -8.35 -4.91 22.63
N LYS A 162 -7.04 -4.62 22.54
CA LYS A 162 -6.41 -3.44 23.14
C LYS A 162 -5.73 -2.50 22.14
N ARG A 163 -5.68 -2.83 20.85
CA ARG A 163 -4.92 -2.06 19.85
C ARG A 163 -5.74 -1.77 18.61
N SER A 164 -5.60 -0.55 18.11
CA SER A 164 -6.11 -0.13 16.81
C SER A 164 -4.96 0.31 15.91
N PHE A 165 -5.12 0.02 14.62
CA PHE A 165 -4.14 0.27 13.58
C PHE A 165 -4.77 1.09 12.48
N GLY A 166 -4.04 2.08 11.98
CA GLY A 166 -4.43 3.01 10.92
C GLY A 166 -3.19 3.72 10.40
N GLY A 167 -3.31 4.42 9.29
CA GLY A 167 -2.23 5.20 8.70
C GLY A 167 -2.46 5.47 7.22
N ILE A 168 -1.40 5.59 6.43
CA ILE A 168 -1.48 5.99 5.02
C ILE A 168 -0.97 4.85 4.12
N VAL A 169 -1.68 4.62 3.01
CA VAL A 169 -1.19 3.81 1.89
C VAL A 169 -0.69 4.75 0.82
N ASP A 170 0.53 4.54 0.36
CA ASP A 170 1.16 5.43 -0.63
C ASP A 170 0.43 5.38 -1.97
N TYR A 171 0.03 4.18 -2.43
CA TYR A 171 -0.80 4.04 -3.63
C TYR A 171 -1.87 2.96 -3.47
N ILE A 172 -3.09 3.28 -3.87
CA ILE A 172 -4.16 2.30 -4.10
C ILE A 172 -4.37 2.19 -5.61
N LEU A 173 -4.21 0.97 -6.11
CA LEU A 173 -4.56 0.62 -7.48
C LEU A 173 -5.92 -0.04 -7.49
N ALA A 174 -6.84 0.50 -8.27
CA ALA A 174 -8.18 -0.05 -8.37
C ALA A 174 -8.71 0.00 -9.79
N LYS A 175 -9.29 -1.10 -10.26
CA LYS A 175 -9.89 -1.19 -11.58
C LYS A 175 -11.41 -1.09 -11.45
N TYR A 176 -11.96 0.06 -11.84
CA TYR A 176 -13.38 0.38 -11.64
C TYR A 176 -14.05 0.84 -12.94
N PRO A 177 -15.39 0.78 -13.03
CA PRO A 177 -16.09 1.20 -14.25
C PRO A 177 -15.82 2.66 -14.63
N THR A 178 -15.57 2.91 -15.92
CA THR A 178 -15.23 4.24 -16.48
C THR A 178 -16.22 5.33 -16.09
N LYS A 179 -17.51 4.99 -16.01
CA LYS A 179 -18.60 5.91 -15.58
C LYS A 179 -18.39 6.51 -14.18
N SER A 180 -17.53 5.91 -13.36
CA SER A 180 -17.24 6.32 -11.99
C SER A 180 -16.06 7.29 -11.89
N HIS A 181 -15.41 7.60 -13.02
CA HIS A 181 -14.15 8.35 -13.09
C HIS A 181 -14.15 9.65 -12.28
N THR A 182 -15.14 10.51 -12.49
CA THR A 182 -15.20 11.80 -11.80
C THR A 182 -15.32 11.63 -10.29
N ARG A 183 -16.10 10.63 -9.83
CA ARG A 183 -16.27 10.37 -8.39
C ARG A 183 -15.00 9.82 -7.77
N ILE A 184 -14.34 8.86 -8.42
CA ILE A 184 -13.13 8.23 -7.90
C ILE A 184 -11.98 9.24 -7.79
N LEU A 185 -11.74 10.07 -8.81
CA LEU A 185 -10.61 10.99 -8.81
C LEU A 185 -10.83 12.27 -8.00
N ARG A 186 -12.08 12.76 -7.90
CA ARG A 186 -12.36 14.00 -7.14
C ARG A 186 -12.63 13.75 -5.67
N THR A 187 -13.28 12.63 -5.34
CA THR A 187 -13.71 12.29 -3.99
C THR A 187 -13.39 10.82 -3.70
N PRO A 188 -12.09 10.44 -3.68
CA PRO A 188 -11.67 9.04 -3.56
C PRO A 188 -12.16 8.39 -2.25
N MET A 189 -12.17 9.14 -1.15
CA MET A 189 -12.67 8.63 0.13
C MET A 189 -14.16 8.26 0.08
N ASP A 190 -14.99 9.13 -0.48
CA ASP A 190 -16.43 8.88 -0.64
C ASP A 190 -16.73 7.76 -1.65
N ALA A 191 -15.83 7.57 -2.62
CA ALA A 191 -15.92 6.47 -3.58
C ALA A 191 -15.58 5.14 -2.90
N LEU A 192 -14.43 5.02 -2.26
CA LEU A 192 -13.97 3.79 -1.62
C LEU A 192 -14.77 3.42 -0.35
N ASP A 193 -15.54 4.36 0.20
CA ASP A 193 -16.51 4.05 1.24
C ASP A 193 -17.81 3.41 0.74
N ASP A 194 -18.08 3.48 -0.56
CA ASP A 194 -19.23 2.84 -1.19
C ASP A 194 -19.05 1.32 -1.20
N ALA A 195 -20.05 0.59 -0.72
CA ALA A 195 -20.04 -0.87 -0.71
C ALA A 195 -19.87 -1.48 -2.13
N THR A 196 -20.25 -0.76 -3.17
CA THR A 196 -20.07 -1.19 -4.57
C THR A 196 -18.60 -1.25 -4.94
N PHE A 197 -17.83 -0.20 -4.65
CA PHE A 197 -16.41 -0.15 -5.00
C PHE A 197 -15.58 -1.04 -4.09
N ARG A 198 -15.95 -1.16 -2.80
CA ARG A 198 -15.28 -2.07 -1.88
C ARG A 198 -15.25 -3.51 -2.40
N LYS A 199 -16.37 -4.02 -2.93
CA LYS A 199 -16.43 -5.40 -3.45
C LYS A 199 -15.61 -5.67 -4.71
N LEU A 200 -15.18 -4.62 -5.41
CA LEU A 200 -14.33 -4.75 -6.59
C LEU A 200 -12.85 -4.91 -6.21
N GLY A 201 -12.50 -4.65 -4.94
CA GLY A 201 -11.16 -4.82 -4.40
C GLY A 201 -10.16 -3.79 -4.91
N SER A 202 -8.97 -3.82 -4.32
CA SER A 202 -7.85 -2.96 -4.69
C SER A 202 -6.51 -3.61 -4.34
N VAL A 203 -5.44 -3.10 -4.92
CA VAL A 203 -4.06 -3.42 -4.55
C VAL A 203 -3.47 -2.25 -3.80
N ASN A 204 -2.86 -2.50 -2.65
CA ASN A 204 -2.13 -1.47 -1.90
C ASN A 204 -0.63 -1.58 -2.20
N ILE A 205 -0.03 -0.45 -2.55
CA ILE A 205 1.42 -0.34 -2.72
C ILE A 205 1.95 0.63 -1.67
N PHE A 206 2.98 0.18 -0.96
CA PHE A 206 3.65 0.92 0.10
C PHE A 206 5.04 1.35 -0.36
N GLU A 207 5.39 2.60 -0.14
CA GLU A 207 6.67 3.17 -0.50
C GLU A 207 7.66 3.03 0.65
N ALA A 208 8.87 2.58 0.34
CA ALA A 208 9.99 2.52 1.26
C ALA A 208 11.09 3.44 0.77
N LYS A 209 11.69 4.22 1.69
CA LYS A 209 12.76 5.17 1.34
C LYS A 209 14.10 4.48 1.11
N THR A 210 14.31 3.33 1.77
CA THR A 210 15.55 2.55 1.66
C THR A 210 15.25 1.06 1.52
N PHE A 211 16.22 0.31 0.98
CA PHE A 211 16.16 -1.14 0.93
C PHE A 211 15.94 -1.77 2.32
N GLN A 212 16.60 -1.24 3.34
CA GLN A 212 16.44 -1.72 4.72
C GLN A 212 15.03 -1.45 5.26
N GLN A 213 14.42 -0.31 4.92
CA GLN A 213 13.03 -0.04 5.27
C GLN A 213 12.06 -0.95 4.51
N LEU A 214 12.35 -1.27 3.24
CA LEU A 214 11.55 -2.19 2.46
C LEU A 214 11.49 -3.57 3.13
N GLU A 215 12.63 -4.12 3.53
CA GLU A 215 12.69 -5.44 4.18
C GLU A 215 12.01 -5.45 5.56
N ASN A 216 12.28 -4.42 6.37
CA ASN A 216 11.77 -4.35 7.75
C ASN A 216 10.33 -3.83 7.84
N GLY A 217 9.82 -3.20 6.79
CA GLY A 217 8.50 -2.58 6.71
C GLY A 217 7.36 -3.56 6.39
N VAL A 218 7.67 -4.81 6.02
CA VAL A 218 6.65 -5.81 5.67
C VAL A 218 5.59 -5.98 6.77
N PRO A 219 5.93 -6.10 8.08
CA PRO A 219 4.92 -6.18 9.13
C PRO A 219 3.92 -5.02 9.14
N GLN A 220 4.40 -3.81 8.84
CA GLN A 220 3.58 -2.59 8.76
C GLN A 220 2.60 -2.68 7.60
N CYS A 221 3.09 -3.11 6.42
CA CYS A 221 2.27 -3.33 5.24
C CYS A 221 1.16 -4.35 5.50
N ILE A 222 1.49 -5.48 6.14
CA ILE A 222 0.52 -6.54 6.44
C ILE A 222 -0.57 -6.07 7.41
N LEU A 223 -0.23 -5.30 8.46
CA LEU A 223 -1.26 -4.74 9.35
C LEU A 223 -2.09 -3.64 8.68
N ALA A 224 -1.51 -2.86 7.77
CA ALA A 224 -2.26 -1.92 6.97
C ALA A 224 -3.29 -2.64 6.09
N MET A 225 -2.90 -3.72 5.41
CA MET A 225 -3.81 -4.56 4.63
C MET A 225 -4.88 -5.25 5.48
N ALA A 226 -4.52 -5.76 6.66
CA ALA A 226 -5.48 -6.33 7.59
C ALA A 226 -6.50 -5.27 8.06
N SER A 227 -6.03 -4.04 8.27
CA SER A 227 -6.87 -2.90 8.64
C SER A 227 -7.83 -2.54 7.51
N TRP A 228 -7.34 -2.50 6.27
CA TRP A 228 -8.14 -2.31 5.07
C TRP A 228 -9.23 -3.37 4.93
N CYS A 229 -8.87 -4.66 5.00
CA CYS A 229 -9.81 -5.78 4.92
C CYS A 229 -10.94 -5.67 5.95
N ARG A 230 -10.60 -5.19 7.17
CA ARG A 230 -11.58 -4.94 8.23
C ARG A 230 -12.50 -3.76 7.90
N GLN A 231 -11.95 -2.66 7.36
CA GLN A 231 -12.70 -1.46 7.00
C GLN A 231 -13.66 -1.68 5.82
N SER A 232 -13.22 -2.43 4.79
CA SER A 232 -13.94 -2.61 3.51
C SER A 232 -15.19 -3.49 3.61
N GLY A 233 -15.72 -3.74 4.81
CA GLY A 233 -16.90 -4.58 5.01
C GLY A 233 -16.56 -6.07 5.15
N GLY A 234 -15.28 -6.39 5.39
CA GLY A 234 -14.85 -7.72 5.77
C GLY A 234 -14.28 -8.57 4.64
N GLU A 235 -13.65 -7.96 3.64
CA GLU A 235 -12.82 -8.69 2.67
C GLU A 235 -11.87 -9.64 3.41
N GLU A 236 -11.73 -10.84 2.87
CA GLU A 236 -10.89 -11.88 3.47
C GLU A 236 -9.49 -11.89 2.88
N VAL A 237 -9.29 -11.22 1.74
CA VAL A 237 -8.07 -11.28 0.97
C VAL A 237 -7.72 -9.89 0.48
N MET A 238 -6.43 -9.59 0.50
CA MET A 238 -5.89 -8.43 -0.18
C MET A 238 -4.53 -8.74 -0.77
N ARG A 239 -4.27 -8.23 -1.97
CA ARG A 239 -2.95 -8.26 -2.62
C ARG A 239 -2.28 -6.91 -2.48
N GLY A 240 -0.96 -6.90 -2.42
CA GLY A 240 -0.19 -5.68 -2.25
C GLY A 240 1.28 -5.84 -2.60
N ALA A 241 2.00 -4.73 -2.57
CA ALA A 241 3.44 -4.70 -2.73
C ALA A 241 4.06 -3.60 -1.86
N ALA A 242 5.34 -3.74 -1.54
CA ALA A 242 6.16 -2.66 -1.03
C ALA A 242 7.29 -2.39 -2.01
N THR A 243 7.69 -1.13 -2.18
CA THR A 243 8.70 -0.77 -3.18
C THR A 243 9.55 0.45 -2.82
N THR A 244 10.80 0.45 -3.30
CA THR A 244 11.65 1.65 -3.39
C THR A 244 11.67 2.22 -4.82
N GLY A 245 10.69 1.88 -5.65
CA GLY A 245 10.71 2.07 -7.11
C GLY A 245 11.53 1.00 -7.84
N GLU A 246 12.73 0.67 -7.32
CA GLU A 246 13.64 -0.31 -7.92
C GLU A 246 13.49 -1.71 -7.33
N HIS A 247 13.32 -1.76 -6.01
CA HIS A 247 13.18 -3.01 -5.28
C HIS A 247 11.71 -3.22 -4.97
N TRP A 248 11.23 -4.45 -5.11
CA TRP A 248 9.83 -4.83 -4.97
C TRP A 248 9.70 -6.08 -4.11
N ILE A 249 8.80 -6.03 -3.14
CA ILE A 249 8.32 -7.22 -2.42
C ILE A 249 6.83 -7.32 -2.72
N PHE A 250 6.38 -8.45 -3.25
CA PHE A 250 4.96 -8.72 -3.43
C PHE A 250 4.44 -9.55 -2.28
N PHE A 251 3.22 -9.26 -1.85
CA PHE A 251 2.58 -10.04 -0.80
C PHE A 251 1.06 -10.11 -1.00
N ALA A 252 0.48 -11.17 -0.42
CA ALA A 252 -0.95 -11.36 -0.32
C ALA A 252 -1.29 -11.68 1.13
N TYR A 253 -2.30 -11.02 1.67
CA TYR A 253 -2.84 -11.24 3.00
C TYR A 253 -4.16 -12.00 2.88
N LYS A 254 -4.38 -12.97 3.77
CA LYS A 254 -5.65 -13.65 3.97
C LYS A 254 -6.03 -13.66 5.44
N ARG A 255 -7.20 -13.08 5.73
CA ARG A 255 -7.84 -13.19 7.04
C ARG A 255 -8.39 -14.61 7.20
N GLY A 256 -8.12 -15.24 8.34
CA GLY A 256 -8.77 -16.47 8.75
C GLY A 256 -9.50 -16.32 10.09
N GLU A 257 -10.35 -17.29 10.41
CA GLU A 257 -11.16 -17.27 11.63
C GLU A 257 -10.32 -17.44 12.91
N GLN A 258 -9.31 -18.32 12.87
CA GLN A 258 -8.45 -18.64 14.01
C GLN A 258 -7.08 -17.96 13.94
N ALA A 259 -6.54 -17.88 12.73
CA ALA A 259 -5.25 -17.30 12.38
C ALA A 259 -5.36 -16.68 10.99
N SER A 260 -4.64 -15.59 10.77
CA SER A 260 -4.48 -15.01 9.45
C SER A 260 -3.11 -15.40 8.88
N TYR A 261 -2.98 -15.31 7.56
CA TYR A 261 -1.76 -15.66 6.86
C TYR A 261 -1.40 -14.54 5.90
N TYR A 262 -0.10 -14.37 5.65
CA TYR A 262 0.35 -13.63 4.50
C TYR A 262 1.45 -14.40 3.79
N ALA A 263 1.41 -14.40 2.47
CA ALA A 263 2.46 -14.95 1.64
C ALA A 263 3.25 -13.78 1.04
N ARG A 264 4.58 -13.87 1.00
CA ARG A 264 5.46 -12.83 0.45
C ARG A 264 6.55 -13.40 -0.45
N THR A 265 7.01 -12.61 -1.40
CA THR A 265 8.20 -12.93 -2.19
C THR A 265 9.49 -12.57 -1.43
N GLU A 266 10.62 -13.00 -1.98
CA GLU A 266 11.91 -12.33 -1.74
C GLU A 266 11.90 -10.90 -2.33
N VAL A 267 12.96 -10.15 -2.09
CA VAL A 267 13.11 -8.83 -2.71
C VAL A 267 13.58 -9.00 -4.14
N TYR A 268 12.84 -8.41 -5.07
CA TYR A 268 13.23 -8.38 -6.46
C TYR A 268 13.67 -7.00 -6.89
N GLN A 269 14.71 -6.93 -7.72
CA GLN A 269 15.29 -5.67 -8.18
C GLN A 269 15.04 -5.47 -9.68
N ILE A 270 14.64 -4.26 -10.07
CA ILE A 270 14.78 -3.77 -11.44
C ILE A 270 16.26 -3.47 -11.64
N ASN A 271 16.96 -4.39 -12.32
CA ASN A 271 18.38 -4.27 -12.64
C ASN A 271 18.66 -2.99 -13.44
N ASP A 272 19.91 -2.51 -13.44
CA ASP A 272 20.31 -1.30 -14.19
C ASP A 272 20.05 -1.44 -15.71
N ASP A 273 20.03 -2.66 -16.24
CA ASP A 273 19.69 -2.97 -17.63
C ASP A 273 18.18 -3.14 -17.89
N LEU A 274 17.36 -3.01 -16.84
CA LEU A 274 15.90 -3.18 -16.82
C LEU A 274 15.41 -4.60 -17.17
N SER A 275 16.28 -5.62 -17.11
CA SER A 275 15.94 -7.00 -17.47
C SER A 275 14.81 -7.62 -16.64
N ASN A 276 14.53 -7.09 -15.46
CA ASN A 276 13.47 -7.57 -14.58
C ASN A 276 12.16 -6.76 -14.66
N LEU A 277 12.14 -5.63 -15.38
CA LEU A 277 10.98 -4.74 -15.41
C LEU A 277 9.72 -5.45 -15.94
N ASP A 278 9.87 -6.22 -17.02
CA ASP A 278 8.74 -6.78 -17.76
C ASP A 278 7.95 -7.77 -16.88
N TRP A 279 8.62 -8.68 -16.18
CA TRP A 279 7.90 -9.59 -15.29
C TRP A 279 7.38 -8.90 -14.02
N ILE A 280 8.05 -7.85 -13.52
CA ILE A 280 7.53 -7.03 -12.39
C ILE A 280 6.19 -6.39 -12.80
N LEU A 281 6.13 -5.83 -14.01
CA LEU A 281 4.87 -5.31 -14.58
C LEU A 281 3.82 -6.42 -14.68
N GLY A 282 4.19 -7.60 -15.17
CA GLY A 282 3.30 -8.76 -15.24
C GLY A 282 2.69 -9.15 -13.89
N VAL A 283 3.51 -9.20 -12.84
CA VAL A 283 3.05 -9.50 -11.47
C VAL A 283 2.08 -8.44 -10.97
N ILE A 284 2.36 -7.15 -11.17
CA ILE A 284 1.46 -6.08 -10.73
C ILE A 284 0.13 -6.17 -11.50
N ILE A 285 0.16 -6.47 -12.81
CA ILE A 285 -1.05 -6.69 -13.60
C ILE A 285 -1.90 -7.81 -13.00
N ASP A 286 -1.32 -8.98 -12.70
CA ASP A 286 -2.04 -10.09 -12.05
C ASP A 286 -2.62 -9.66 -10.69
N TRP A 287 -1.88 -8.90 -9.90
CA TRP A 287 -2.36 -8.38 -8.62
C TRP A 287 -3.60 -7.51 -8.78
N VAL A 288 -3.64 -6.64 -9.79
CA VAL A 288 -4.78 -5.75 -10.08
C VAL A 288 -5.96 -6.50 -10.68
N GLU A 289 -5.73 -7.56 -11.46
CA GLU A 289 -6.81 -8.34 -12.08
C GLU A 289 -7.43 -9.35 -11.10
N ASN A 290 -6.70 -9.74 -10.05
CA ASN A 290 -7.09 -10.79 -9.10
C ASN A 290 -7.06 -10.31 -7.64
N THR A 291 -7.45 -9.05 -7.38
CA THR A 291 -7.37 -8.36 -6.07
C THR A 291 -7.94 -9.17 -4.89
N GLY A 292 -9.06 -9.87 -5.10
CA GLY A 292 -9.77 -10.66 -4.09
C GLY A 292 -9.39 -12.16 -4.02
N VAL A 293 -8.39 -12.61 -4.77
CA VAL A 293 -8.01 -14.03 -4.86
C VAL A 293 -6.70 -14.28 -4.10
N TYR A 294 -6.75 -15.14 -3.07
CA TYR A 294 -5.54 -15.49 -2.33
C TYR A 294 -4.77 -16.64 -2.98
N ASP A 295 -5.48 -17.62 -3.53
CA ASP A 295 -4.91 -18.80 -4.17
C ASP A 295 -5.98 -19.35 -5.14
N PRO A 296 -5.63 -19.82 -6.37
CA PRO A 296 -4.29 -19.86 -6.96
C PRO A 296 -3.71 -18.48 -7.31
N PHE A 297 -2.39 -18.34 -7.17
CA PHE A 297 -1.62 -17.27 -7.82
C PHE A 297 -1.26 -17.68 -9.26
N GLU A 298 -1.25 -16.76 -10.21
CA GLU A 298 -0.92 -17.11 -11.61
C GLU A 298 0.55 -17.55 -11.73
N TYR A 299 1.47 -16.74 -11.20
CA TYR A 299 2.92 -16.93 -11.37
C TYR A 299 3.63 -17.60 -10.21
N PHE A 300 3.01 -17.63 -9.03
CA PHE A 300 3.64 -18.08 -7.79
C PHE A 300 2.99 -19.34 -7.22
N GLN A 301 3.74 -20.08 -6.41
CA GLN A 301 3.25 -21.13 -5.54
C GLN A 301 3.58 -20.78 -4.09
N ILE A 302 2.70 -21.18 -3.18
CA ILE A 302 2.92 -21.01 -1.74
C ILE A 302 3.89 -22.07 -1.25
N THR A 303 4.89 -21.66 -0.50
CA THR A 303 5.85 -22.53 0.21
C THR A 303 5.94 -22.14 1.69
N ASP A 304 6.34 -23.10 2.53
CA ASP A 304 6.51 -22.92 3.98
C ASP A 304 7.82 -22.22 4.35
#